data_AF-A0A962UUU4-F1
#
_entry.id   AF-A0A962UUU4-F1
#
_cell.length_a   1.000
_cell.length_b   1.000
_cell.length_c   1.000
_cell.angle_alpha   90.00
_cell.angle_beta   90.00
_cell.angle_gamma   90.00
#
_symmetry.space_group_name_H-M   'P 1'
#
loop_
_entity.id
_entity.type
_entity.pdbx_description
1 polymer ?
#
loop_
_entity_poly.entity_id
_entity_poly.type
_entity_poly.pdbx_seq_one_letter_code
_entity_poly.pdbx_strand_id
1 'polypeptide(L)' 'MIRVDLVYARPERQLTVTLQLAAGSSVSQAIAASGLLVQCP' A
#
# COMPACT_ATOMS: atom_id res chain seq x y z
N MET A 1 -4.03 15.32 -5.59
CA MET A 1 -3.43 14.16 -4.91
C MET A 1 -4.52 13.49 -4.08
N ILE A 2 -4.49 12.17 -3.96
CA ILE A 2 -5.43 11.40 -3.14
C ILE A 2 -4.66 10.70 -2.02
N ARG A 3 -5.28 10.61 -0.84
CA ARG A 3 -4.75 9.83 0.28
C ARG A 3 -5.36 8.44 0.21
N VAL A 4 -4.52 7.42 0.30
CA VAL A 4 -4.94 6.02 0.21
C VAL A 4 -4.25 5.22 1.29
N ASP A 5 -5.01 4.34 1.95
CA ASP A 5 -4.51 3.43 2.95
C ASP A 5 -4.43 2.02 2.36
N LEU A 6 -3.26 1.41 2.40
CA LEU A 6 -3.05 0.02 2.04
C LEU A 6 -2.98 -0.82 3.31
N VAL A 7 -3.84 -1.83 3.38
CA VAL A 7 -3.91 -2.75 4.53
C VAL A 7 -3.50 -4.14 4.07
N TYR A 8 -2.57 -4.74 4.79
CA TYR A 8 -2.15 -6.12 4.61
C TYR A 8 -2.43 -6.88 5.89
N ALA A 9 -3.26 -7.92 5.82
CA ALA A 9 -3.70 -8.67 6.98
C ALA A 9 -3.48 -10.16 6.76
N ARG A 10 -2.36 -10.69 7.27
CA ARG A 10 -2.22 -12.11 7.56
C ARG A 10 -2.60 -12.34 9.03
N PRO A 11 -3.00 -13.56 9.43
CA PRO A 11 -3.37 -13.82 10.82
C PRO A 11 -2.23 -13.49 11.79
N GLU A 12 -0.98 -13.64 11.33
CA GLU A 12 0.22 -13.51 12.17
C GLU A 12 0.76 -12.08 12.18
N ARG A 13 0.31 -11.25 11.21
CA ARG A 13 0.76 -9.88 11.04
C ARG A 13 -0.22 -9.04 10.24
N GLN A 14 -0.55 -7.89 10.80
CA GLN A 14 -1.26 -6.83 10.12
C GLN A 14 -0.36 -5.59 9.95
N LEU A 15 -0.40 -4.99 8.76
CA LEU A 15 0.30 -3.75 8.43
C LEU A 15 -0.66 -2.79 7.76
N THR A 16 -0.50 -1.50 8.05
CA THR A 16 -1.22 -0.43 7.37
C THR A 16 -0.22 0.63 6.94
N VAL A 17 -0.25 0.97 5.66
CA VAL A 17 0.64 1.97 5.06
C VAL A 17 -0.23 3.03 4.40
N THR A 18 -0.14 4.25 4.92
CA THR A 18 -0.80 5.42 4.33
C THR A 18 0.13 6.08 3.32
N LEU A 19 -0.37 6.33 2.11
CA LEU A 19 0.36 7.01 1.04
C LEU A 19 -0.44 8.19 0.48
N GLN A 20 0.29 9.18 -0.05
CA GLN A 20 -0.28 10.15 -0.98
C GLN A 20 0.10 9.75 -2.40
N LEU A 21 -0.89 9.69 -3.28
CA LEU A 21 -0.71 9.36 -4.69
C LEU A 21 -1.30 10.44 -5.60
N ALA A 22 -0.83 10.47 -6.85
CA ALA A 22 -1.46 11.30 -7.86
C ALA A 22 -2.87 10.78 -8.15
N ALA A 23 -3.79 11.69 -8.49
CA ALA A 23 -5.11 11.27 -8.94
C ALA A 23 -4.96 10.50 -10.27
N GLY A 24 -5.67 9.37 -10.40
CA GLY A 24 -5.53 8.48 -11.56
C GLY A 24 -4.37 7.47 -11.46
N SER A 25 -3.60 7.47 -10.36
CA SER A 25 -2.62 6.39 -10.10
C SER A 25 -3.32 5.02 -9.99
N SER A 26 -2.66 3.99 -10.51
CA SER A 26 -3.18 2.62 -10.47
C SER A 26 -2.95 1.94 -9.12
N VAL A 27 -3.67 0.85 -8.88
CA VAL A 27 -3.45 -0.02 -7.72
C VAL A 27 -2.03 -0.60 -7.72
N SER A 28 -1.49 -1.01 -8.88
CA SER A 28 -0.13 -1.55 -8.98
C SER A 28 0.93 -0.52 -8.59
N GLN A 29 0.75 0.76 -8.96
CA GLN A 29 1.62 1.85 -8.55
C GLN A 29 1.54 2.10 -7.04
N ALA A 30 0.35 2.02 -6.45
CA ALA A 30 0.16 2.14 -5.01
C ALA A 30 0.89 1.03 -4.23
N ILE A 31 0.78 -0.22 -4.70
CA ILE A 31 1.48 -1.36 -4.10
C ILE A 31 2.99 -1.20 -4.23
N ALA A 32 3.50 -0.83 -5.41
CA ALA A 32 4.93 -0.61 -5.60
C ALA A 32 5.46 0.51 -4.70
N ALA A 33 4.74 1.63 -4.60
CA ALA A 33 5.11 2.77 -3.75
C ALA A 33 5.04 2.44 -2.25
N SER A 34 4.19 1.50 -1.83
CA SER A 34 4.07 1.10 -0.43
C SER A 34 5.23 0.25 0.09
N GLY A 35 6.02 -0.37 -0.81
CA GLY A 35 7.07 -1.30 -0.44
C GLY A 35 6.57 -2.55 0.31
N LEU A 36 5.25 -2.76 0.34
CA LEU A 36 4.62 -3.76 1.21
C LEU A 36 4.99 -5.19 0.79
N LEU A 37 5.15 -5.43 -0.52
CA LEU A 37 5.62 -6.71 -1.06
C LEU A 37 7.07 -7.05 -0.66
N VAL A 38 7.92 -6.04 -0.41
CA VAL A 38 9.29 -6.28 0.07
C VAL A 38 9.28 -6.65 1.55
N GLN A 39 8.38 -6.05 2.34
CA GLN A 39 8.25 -6.32 3.77
C GLN A 39 7.49 -7.61 4.09
N CYS A 40 6.68 -8.10 3.15
CA CYS A 40 5.82 -9.27 3.26
C CYS A 40 5.81 -10.05 1.92
N PRO A 41 6.86 -10.82 1.62
CA PRO A 41 6.91 -11.65 0.41
C PRO A 41 5.84 -12.75 0.41
#